data_AF-A0A353CTV7-F1
#
_entry.id   AF-A0A353CTV7-F1
#
_cell.length_a   1.000
_cell.length_b   1.000
_cell.length_c   1.000
_cell.angle_alpha   90.00
_cell.angle_beta   90.00
_cell.angle_gamma   90.00
#
_symmetry.space_group_name_H-M   'P 1'
#
loop_
_entity.id
_entity.type
_entity.pdbx_description
1 polymer ?
#
loop_
_entity_poly.entity_id
_entity_poly.type
_entity_poly.pdbx_seq_one_letter_code
_entity_poly.pdbx_strand_id
1 'polypeptide(L)'
;APDPGKRRLKLAERTFFAGGGLFSWPGSGPGGGKTGCLGLRHHFAVLSDLRVVPCCIDCDGAMAFGDLRAKPLADILSSPEAAALRASIAGRGPMPAHCAGCGFRAMADE
;
A
#
# COMPACT_ATOMS: atom_id res chain seq x y z
N ALA A 1 -0.46 -12.04 -28.33
CA ALA A 1 -1.76 -11.34 -28.34
C ALA A 1 -1.75 -10.30 -27.24
N PRO A 2 -2.34 -9.09 -27.42
CA PRO A 2 -2.45 -8.15 -26.32
C PRO A 2 -3.27 -8.79 -25.19
N ASP A 3 -2.80 -8.64 -23.95
CA ASP A 3 -3.42 -9.17 -22.75
C ASP A 3 -4.86 -8.63 -22.61
N PRO A 4 -5.89 -9.48 -22.50
CA PRO A 4 -7.29 -9.06 -22.38
C PRO A 4 -7.56 -8.15 -21.17
N GLY A 5 -6.63 -8.09 -20.19
CA GLY A 5 -6.69 -7.26 -18.99
C GLY A 5 -6.31 -5.78 -19.16
N LYS A 6 -5.91 -5.30 -20.34
CA LYS A 6 -5.55 -3.88 -20.57
C LYS A 6 -6.61 -3.09 -21.32
N ARG A 7 -7.88 -3.17 -20.92
CA ARG A 7 -8.95 -2.34 -21.48
C ARG A 7 -9.22 -1.13 -20.59
N ARG A 8 -8.75 0.04 -21.04
CA ARG A 8 -9.22 1.34 -20.56
C ARG A 8 -10.36 1.80 -21.47
N LEU A 9 -11.59 1.73 -20.99
CA LEU A 9 -12.79 2.19 -21.68
C LEU A 9 -13.24 3.51 -21.06
N LYS A 10 -13.31 4.58 -21.85
CA LYS A 10 -13.91 5.85 -21.39
C LYS A 10 -15.42 5.68 -21.25
N LEU A 11 -15.96 5.95 -20.07
CA LEU A 11 -17.39 5.88 -19.77
C LEU A 11 -18.05 7.25 -19.89
N ALA A 12 -17.35 8.31 -19.44
CA ALA A 12 -17.80 9.70 -19.49
C ALA A 12 -16.59 10.65 -19.45
N GLU A 13 -16.83 11.96 -19.41
CA GLU A 13 -15.77 12.93 -19.17
C GLU A 13 -15.06 12.61 -17.84
N ARG A 14 -13.73 12.42 -17.90
CA ARG A 14 -12.88 12.04 -16.76
C ARG A 14 -13.27 10.74 -16.05
N THR A 15 -14.12 9.91 -16.65
CA THR A 15 -14.53 8.61 -16.09
C THR A 15 -14.10 7.48 -17.02
N PHE A 16 -13.33 6.54 -16.50
CA PHE A 16 -12.78 5.43 -17.27
C PHE A 16 -12.97 4.12 -16.50
N PHE A 17 -13.43 3.08 -17.17
CA PHE A 17 -13.32 1.70 -16.71
C PHE A 17 -11.92 1.19 -17.07
N ALA A 18 -11.15 0.77 -16.07
CA ALA A 18 -9.89 0.09 -16.27
C ALA A 18 -10.07 -1.37 -15.85
N GLY A 19 -10.12 -2.27 -16.84
CA GLY A 19 -9.95 -3.69 -16.57
C GLY A 19 -8.54 -3.97 -16.05
N GLY A 20 -8.41 -5.00 -15.22
CA GLY A 20 -7.14 -5.44 -14.66
C GLY A 20 -7.30 -6.78 -13.93
N GLY A 21 -6.20 -7.47 -13.68
CA GLY A 21 -6.21 -8.66 -12.84
C GLY A 21 -6.62 -8.29 -11.40
N LEU A 22 -7.36 -9.19 -10.75
CA LEU A 22 -7.58 -9.10 -9.30
C LEU A 22 -6.22 -9.24 -8.61
N PHE A 23 -5.92 -8.35 -7.67
CA PHE A 23 -4.73 -8.47 -6.85
C PHE A 23 -5.02 -9.32 -5.60
N SER A 24 -3.99 -10.01 -5.11
CA SER A 24 -4.06 -10.79 -3.88
C SER A 24 -3.95 -9.89 -2.65
N TRP A 25 -4.83 -10.09 -1.67
CA TRP A 25 -4.71 -9.45 -0.37
C TRP A 25 -3.52 -10.03 0.41
N PRO A 26 -2.90 -9.26 1.33
CA PRO A 26 -1.89 -9.80 2.22
C PRO A 26 -2.37 -11.07 2.92
N GLY A 27 -1.53 -12.10 2.95
CA GLY A 27 -1.85 -13.38 3.59
C GLY A 27 -2.60 -14.38 2.69
N SER A 28 -2.97 -14.02 1.45
CA SER A 28 -3.70 -14.92 0.55
C SER A 28 -2.82 -15.76 -0.40
N GLY A 29 -1.49 -15.80 -0.19
CA GLY A 29 -0.57 -16.58 -1.03
C GLY A 29 0.92 -16.32 -0.74
N PRO A 30 1.84 -17.04 -1.40
CA PRO A 30 3.27 -16.84 -1.25
C PRO A 30 3.64 -15.43 -1.73
N GLY A 31 4.19 -14.62 -0.83
CA GLY A 31 4.61 -13.26 -1.13
C GLY A 31 5.59 -13.23 -2.30
N GLY A 32 5.18 -12.65 -3.42
CA GLY A 32 6.10 -12.33 -4.50
C GLY A 32 6.91 -11.11 -4.08
N GLY A 33 8.24 -11.20 -4.16
CA GLY A 33 9.14 -10.10 -3.78
C GLY A 33 8.61 -8.74 -4.25
N LYS A 34 8.35 -7.84 -3.30
CA LYS A 34 7.66 -6.58 -3.56
C LYS A 34 8.60 -5.56 -4.19
N THR A 35 8.48 -5.35 -5.49
CA THR A 35 9.12 -4.25 -6.22
C THR A 35 8.08 -3.17 -6.50
N GLY A 36 8.16 -2.06 -5.78
CA GLY A 36 7.26 -0.90 -5.95
C GLY A 36 6.03 -0.90 -5.02
N CYS A 37 5.93 0.14 -4.17
CA CYS A 37 4.80 0.41 -3.27
C CYS A 37 4.56 1.93 -3.21
N LEU A 38 3.30 2.35 -3.15
CA LEU A 38 2.93 3.76 -2.96
C LEU A 38 2.65 4.13 -1.49
N GLY A 39 2.42 3.13 -0.64
CA GLY A 39 2.23 3.32 0.80
C GLY A 39 3.45 3.98 1.44
N LEU A 40 3.22 4.97 2.30
CA LEU A 40 4.20 5.90 2.87
C LEU A 40 5.09 6.69 1.89
N ARG A 41 4.96 6.48 0.58
CA ARG A 41 5.60 7.30 -0.47
C ARG A 41 4.69 8.46 -0.88
N HIS A 42 3.42 8.14 -1.17
CA HIS A 42 2.43 9.13 -1.61
C HIS A 42 1.25 9.25 -0.64
N HIS A 43 0.97 8.21 0.13
CA HIS A 43 -0.20 8.18 1.01
C HIS A 43 0.05 7.33 2.26
N PHE A 44 -0.86 7.45 3.20
CA PHE A 44 -1.06 6.57 4.34
C PHE A 44 -2.57 6.44 4.56
N ALA A 45 -3.00 5.60 5.49
CA ALA A 45 -4.41 5.55 5.88
C ALA A 45 -4.59 5.76 7.39
N VAL A 46 -5.76 6.28 7.74
CA VAL A 46 -6.25 6.37 9.12
C VAL A 46 -7.46 5.46 9.19
N LEU A 47 -7.42 4.47 10.08
CA LEU A 47 -8.52 3.56 10.29
C LEU A 47 -9.68 4.26 11.01
N SER A 48 -10.87 3.68 10.97
CA SER A 48 -12.06 4.22 11.64
C SER A 48 -11.90 4.34 13.16
N ASP A 49 -10.98 3.54 13.73
CA ASP A 49 -10.58 3.60 15.12
C ASP A 49 -9.39 4.54 15.36
N LEU A 50 -9.03 5.42 14.42
CA LEU A 50 -7.97 6.43 14.54
C LEU A 50 -6.51 5.91 14.59
N ARG A 51 -6.30 4.60 14.41
CA ARG A 51 -4.95 4.07 14.16
C ARG A 51 -4.44 4.52 12.80
N VAL A 52 -3.18 4.93 12.74
CA VAL A 52 -2.49 5.33 11.50
C VAL A 52 -1.70 4.14 10.97
N VAL A 53 -1.95 3.78 9.72
CA VAL A 53 -1.43 2.58 9.05
C VAL A 53 -0.74 2.95 7.72
N PRO A 54 0.15 2.11 7.17
CA PRO A 54 0.93 2.46 5.98
C PRO A 54 0.11 2.63 4.70
N CYS A 55 -1.01 1.93 4.56
CA CYS A 55 -1.92 2.03 3.41
C CYS A 55 -3.28 1.41 3.74
N CYS A 56 -4.26 1.58 2.85
CA CYS A 56 -5.61 1.03 3.02
C CYS A 56 -5.70 -0.50 3.02
N ILE A 57 -4.66 -1.19 2.56
CA ILE A 57 -4.59 -2.65 2.57
C ILE A 57 -4.42 -3.19 4.01
N ASP A 58 -3.79 -2.42 4.89
CA ASP A 58 -3.64 -2.73 6.32
C ASP A 58 -4.91 -2.39 7.11
N CYS A 59 -6.05 -2.93 6.66
CA CYS A 59 -7.37 -2.57 7.19
C CYS A 59 -7.65 -3.13 8.61
N ASP A 60 -6.94 -4.17 9.02
CA ASP A 60 -6.92 -4.71 10.39
C ASP A 60 -5.94 -3.95 11.31
N GLY A 61 -5.07 -3.14 10.71
CA GLY A 61 -4.05 -2.36 11.39
C GLY A 61 -2.94 -3.20 12.01
N ALA A 62 -2.57 -4.30 11.35
CA ALA A 62 -1.44 -5.14 11.71
C ALA A 62 -0.10 -4.38 11.69
N MET A 63 -0.01 -3.29 10.94
CA MET A 63 1.17 -2.43 10.84
C MET A 63 0.92 -0.99 11.33
N ALA A 64 0.01 -0.80 12.29
CA ALA A 64 -0.25 0.52 12.84
C ALA A 64 1.01 1.16 13.48
N PHE A 65 1.29 2.40 13.12
CA PHE A 65 2.42 3.19 13.66
C PHE A 65 2.06 3.94 14.95
N GLY A 66 0.77 4.12 15.20
CA GLY A 66 0.27 4.88 16.34
C GLY A 66 -1.20 5.21 16.21
N ASP A 67 -1.68 6.02 17.15
CA ASP A 67 -3.08 6.39 17.30
C ASP A 67 -3.19 7.91 17.50
N LEU A 68 -4.06 8.56 16.70
CA LEU A 68 -4.25 10.00 16.72
C LEU A 68 -4.86 10.54 18.01
N ARG A 69 -5.46 9.68 18.85
CA ARG A 69 -5.90 10.07 20.20
C ARG A 69 -4.73 10.33 21.14
N ALA A 70 -3.61 9.66 20.90
CA ALA A 70 -2.46 9.66 21.81
C ALA A 70 -1.35 10.59 21.35
N LYS A 71 -1.12 10.73 20.04
CA LYS A 71 0.01 11.47 19.49
C LYS A 71 -0.38 12.26 18.24
N PRO A 72 0.27 13.42 18.00
CA PRO A 72 0.14 14.14 16.74
C PRO A 72 0.52 13.25 15.55
N LEU A 73 -0.19 13.44 14.43
CA LEU A 73 0.05 12.67 13.19
C LEU A 73 1.50 12.76 12.72
N ALA A 74 2.12 13.94 12.82
CA ALA A 74 3.51 14.15 12.39
C ALA A 74 4.50 13.26 13.18
N ASP A 75 4.26 13.08 14.48
CA ASP A 75 5.09 12.24 15.34
C ASP A 75 4.89 10.77 15.00
N ILE A 76 3.65 10.35 14.76
CA ILE A 76 3.34 8.97 14.35
C ILE A 76 3.99 8.64 13.01
N LEU A 77 3.89 9.54 12.03
CA LEU A 77 4.49 9.35 10.71
C LEU A 77 6.01 9.48 10.72
N SER A 78 6.61 10.10 11.74
CA SER A 78 8.07 10.20 11.93
C SER A 78 8.64 9.09 12.83
N SER A 79 7.80 8.16 13.26
CA SER A 79 8.20 7.02 14.10
C SER A 79 9.29 6.16 13.45
N PRO A 80 10.13 5.49 14.26
CA PRO A 80 11.13 4.54 13.77
C PRO A 80 10.52 3.45 12.87
N GLU A 81 9.32 2.98 13.19
CA GLU A 81 8.59 1.95 12.45
C GLU A 81 8.18 2.46 11.05
N ALA A 82 7.62 3.67 10.96
CA ALA A 82 7.28 4.29 9.69
C ALA A 82 8.53 4.58 8.84
N ALA A 83 9.63 5.02 9.48
CA ALA A 83 10.91 5.24 8.82
C ALA A 83 11.53 3.95 8.27
N ALA A 84 11.50 2.87 9.04
CA ALA A 84 11.98 1.56 8.64
C ALA A 84 11.21 1.03 7.43
N LEU A 85 9.87 1.14 7.43
CA LEU A 85 9.07 0.72 6.28
C LEU A 85 9.36 1.57 5.04
N ARG A 86 9.50 2.89 5.17
CA ARG A 86 9.92 3.75 4.05
C ARG A 86 11.26 3.32 3.46
N ALA A 87 12.21 2.92 4.30
CA ALA A 87 13.50 2.38 3.85
C ALA A 87 13.31 1.07 3.07
N SER A 88 12.55 0.11 3.60
CA SER A 88 12.25 -1.16 2.91
C SER A 88 11.56 -0.95 1.56
N ILE A 89 10.61 0.00 1.49
CA ILE A 89 9.92 0.37 0.23
C ILE A 89 10.89 0.98 -0.79
N ALA A 90 11.87 1.75 -0.33
CA ALA A 90 12.95 2.29 -1.16
C ALA A 90 14.04 1.26 -1.51
N GLY A 91 13.84 -0.04 -1.21
CA GLY A 91 14.80 -1.11 -1.48
C GLY A 91 15.94 -1.20 -0.47
N ARG A 92 15.86 -0.47 0.66
CA ARG A 92 16.84 -0.52 1.75
C ARG A 92 16.34 -1.45 2.86
N GLY A 93 16.66 -2.73 2.74
CA GLY A 93 16.34 -3.74 3.76
C GLY A 93 15.14 -4.62 3.41
N PRO A 94 14.84 -5.62 4.27
CA PRO A 94 13.76 -6.57 4.01
C PRO A 94 12.38 -5.92 4.15
N MET A 95 11.43 -6.39 3.36
CA MET A 95 10.03 -5.98 3.46
C MET A 95 9.36 -6.72 4.64
N PRO A 96 8.58 -6.04 5.51
CA PRO A 96 7.81 -6.71 6.57
C PRO A 96 6.84 -7.75 6.00
N ALA A 97 6.57 -8.82 6.73
CA ALA A 97 5.79 -9.96 6.26
C ALA A 97 4.42 -9.56 5.65
N HIS A 98 3.68 -8.67 6.30
CA HIS A 98 2.40 -8.16 5.81
C HIS A 98 2.58 -7.45 4.44
N CYS A 99 3.59 -6.60 4.30
CA CYS A 99 3.88 -5.94 3.03
C CYS A 99 4.45 -6.91 1.98
N ALA A 100 5.24 -7.91 2.36
CA ALA A 100 5.81 -8.91 1.44
C ALA A 100 4.75 -9.86 0.86
N GLY A 101 3.71 -10.17 1.63
CA GLY A 101 2.56 -10.97 1.19
C GLY A 101 1.51 -10.19 0.38
N CYS A 102 1.66 -8.87 0.26
CA CYS A 102 0.72 -7.99 -0.42
C CYS A 102 0.87 -8.10 -1.96
N GLY A 103 -0.22 -8.39 -2.67
CA GLY A 103 -0.24 -8.50 -4.13
C GLY A 103 -0.27 -7.16 -4.88
N PHE A 104 -0.39 -6.03 -4.19
CA PHE A 104 -0.35 -4.70 -4.83
C PHE A 104 1.05 -4.39 -5.34
N ARG A 105 1.14 -3.91 -6.59
CA ARG A 105 2.36 -3.44 -7.23
C ARG A 105 2.10 -2.09 -7.89
N ALA A 106 2.95 -1.11 -7.59
CA ALA A 106 2.95 0.16 -8.32
C ALA A 106 3.33 -0.09 -9.79
N MET A 107 2.75 0.68 -10.71
CA MET A 107 3.19 0.64 -12.11
C MET A 107 4.57 1.27 -12.25
N ALA A 108 5.34 0.88 -13.26
CA ALA A 108 6.71 1.35 -13.47
C ALA A 108 6.82 2.86 -13.74
N ASP A 109 5.70 3.51 -14.08
CA ASP A 109 5.62 4.92 -14.45
C ASP A 109 5.07 5.82 -13.31
N GLU A 110 5.03 5.32 -12.06
CA GLU A 110 4.66 6.06 -10.82
C GLU A 110 5.82 6.25 -9.81
#